data_AF-A0A178AAD7-F1
#
_entry.id   AF-A0A178AAD7-F1
#
_cell.length_a   1.000
_cell.length_b   1.000
_cell.length_c   1.000
_cell.angle_alpha   90.00
_cell.angle_beta   90.00
_cell.angle_gamma   90.00
#
_symmetry.space_group_name_H-M   'P 1'
#
loop_
_entity.id
_entity.type
_entity.pdbx_description
1 polymer ?
#
loop_
_entity_poly.entity_id
_entity_poly.type
_entity_poly.pdbx_seq_one_letter_code
_entity_poly.pdbx_strand_id
1 'polypeptide(L)'
;MAEDAHSRWVRACQQYSQAPRDLELEQILSDMKSWPDPPFTDIPQCRGISDFADNLLVKALGPPPDTVLESSITIPTTSSYSSTALVTKPSDIAQPGPLVVLFHPGGFFLGSPSKLTIYARPLTQLFNASVLCPSYRFAPKHPFPTGIEDVWATLKWATSHASELDADSNKGFLVGGISSGANFAVALPRRAVEEKLESRLTGVWAPIFMGLHEEAAVPATYKDLWVSHDQHRDAPVTNHAKAATMWQYYRPCSDSPLFNPLALPLDTIGDMPKTFLQVAGHDLFRDEGSSLRMRCRMREYL
;
A
#
# COMPACT_ATOMS: atom_id res chain seq x y z
N MET A 1 19.74 18.40 30.97
CA MET A 1 20.05 18.71 29.55
C MET A 1 18.74 18.60 28.78
N ALA A 2 18.43 19.56 27.90
CA ALA A 2 17.21 19.48 27.09
C ALA A 2 17.34 18.29 26.12
N GLU A 3 16.32 17.42 26.09
CA GLU A 3 16.23 16.33 25.10
C GLU A 3 16.26 16.93 23.69
N ASP A 4 17.01 16.33 22.76
CA ASP A 4 17.04 16.81 21.39
C ASP A 4 15.73 16.47 20.64
N ALA A 5 15.48 17.10 19.49
CA ALA A 5 14.24 16.92 18.75
C ALA A 5 14.05 15.50 18.20
N HIS A 6 15.13 14.79 17.90
CA HIS A 6 15.08 13.42 17.42
C HIS A 6 14.70 12.47 18.55
N SER A 7 15.35 12.58 19.71
CA SER A 7 15.00 11.78 20.90
C SER A 7 13.54 11.97 21.33
N ARG A 8 13.02 13.21 21.33
CA ARG A 8 11.59 13.48 21.59
C ARG A 8 10.66 12.80 20.58
N TRP A 9 11.04 12.82 19.30
CA TRP A 9 10.25 12.22 18.23
C TRP A 9 10.20 10.70 18.36
N VAL A 10 11.36 10.05 18.55
CA VAL A 10 11.47 8.61 18.78
C VAL A 10 10.61 8.20 19.97
N ARG A 11 10.71 8.92 21.09
CA ARG A 11 9.89 8.68 22.28
C ARG A 11 8.40 8.80 21.99
N ALA A 12 7.97 9.83 21.25
CA ALA A 12 6.57 10.00 20.88
C ALA A 12 6.06 8.81 20.04
N CYS A 13 6.81 8.39 19.01
CA CYS A 13 6.51 7.21 18.20
C CYS A 13 6.36 5.94 19.05
N GLN A 14 7.27 5.73 20.00
CA GLN A 14 7.25 4.58 20.91
C GLN A 14 6.16 4.67 21.99
N GLN A 15 5.67 5.86 22.34
CA GLN A 15 4.55 6.02 23.29
C GLN A 15 3.20 5.69 22.67
N TYR A 16 2.98 6.05 21.39
CA TYR A 16 1.74 5.72 20.68
C TYR A 16 1.46 4.20 20.61
N SER A 17 2.49 3.36 20.75
CA SER A 17 2.36 1.91 20.69
C SER A 17 1.99 1.23 22.01
N GLN A 18 2.06 1.96 23.12
CA GLN A 18 1.62 1.48 24.43
C GLN A 18 0.17 1.86 24.73
N ALA A 19 -0.50 2.56 23.81
CA ALA A 19 -1.91 2.87 23.96
C ALA A 19 -2.72 1.56 24.04
N PRO A 20 -3.76 1.50 24.91
CA PRO A 20 -4.66 0.36 24.93
C PRO A 20 -5.29 0.17 23.54
N ARG A 21 -5.64 -1.08 23.22
CA ARG A 21 -6.38 -1.35 21.98
C ARG A 21 -7.74 -0.68 22.05
N ASP A 22 -8.23 -0.31 20.87
CA ASP A 22 -9.60 0.15 20.73
C ASP A 22 -10.58 -0.94 21.18
N LEU A 23 -11.64 -0.56 21.90
CA LEU A 23 -12.64 -1.52 22.40
C LEU A 23 -13.38 -2.23 21.25
N GLU A 24 -13.61 -1.54 20.15
CA GLU A 24 -14.21 -2.12 18.95
C GLU A 24 -13.24 -3.14 18.31
N LEU A 25 -11.94 -2.84 18.29
CA LEU A 25 -10.94 -3.79 17.84
C LEU A 25 -10.90 -5.05 18.73
N GLU A 26 -10.92 -4.90 20.06
CA GLU A 26 -10.97 -6.05 20.98
C GLU A 26 -12.23 -6.92 20.74
N GLN A 27 -13.38 -6.29 20.47
CA GLN A 27 -14.60 -7.02 20.12
C GLN A 27 -14.44 -7.77 18.79
N ILE A 28 -13.94 -7.12 17.74
CA ILE A 28 -13.69 -7.76 16.43
C ILE A 28 -12.72 -8.93 16.59
N LEU A 29 -11.65 -8.79 17.37
CA LEU A 29 -10.68 -9.85 17.61
C LEU A 29 -11.29 -11.02 18.38
N SER A 30 -12.17 -10.76 19.34
CA SER A 30 -12.94 -11.79 20.04
C SER A 30 -13.82 -12.57 19.07
N ASP A 31 -14.50 -11.86 18.16
CA ASP A 31 -15.38 -12.48 17.16
C ASP A 31 -14.57 -13.25 16.09
N MET A 32 -13.40 -12.73 15.70
CA MET A 32 -12.49 -13.37 14.75
C MET A 32 -11.91 -14.70 15.22
N LYS A 33 -11.84 -14.97 16.54
CA LYS A 33 -11.41 -16.29 17.05
C LYS A 33 -12.25 -17.45 16.52
N SER A 34 -13.44 -17.16 15.98
CA SER A 34 -14.32 -18.14 15.32
C SER A 34 -13.95 -18.45 13.86
N TRP A 35 -13.13 -17.61 13.21
CA TRP A 35 -12.69 -17.81 11.82
C TRP A 35 -11.37 -18.58 11.79
N PRO A 36 -11.23 -19.57 10.88
CA PRO A 36 -9.97 -20.29 10.74
C PRO A 36 -8.88 -19.33 10.28
N ASP A 37 -7.76 -19.31 11.02
CA ASP A 37 -6.59 -18.54 10.61
C ASP A 37 -6.09 -19.08 9.26
N PRO A 38 -5.96 -18.25 8.20
CA PRO A 38 -5.54 -18.75 6.90
C PRO A 38 -4.15 -19.40 7.02
N PRO A 39 -3.96 -20.64 6.56
CA PRO A 39 -2.69 -21.33 6.69
C PRO A 39 -1.70 -20.77 5.66
N PHE A 40 -0.86 -19.81 6.07
CA PHE A 40 0.11 -19.18 5.16
C PHE A 40 1.06 -20.19 4.50
N THR A 41 1.23 -21.37 5.10
CA THR A 41 2.05 -22.48 4.56
C THR A 41 1.37 -23.29 3.45
N ASP A 42 0.04 -23.21 3.31
CA ASP A 42 -0.74 -23.81 2.22
C ASP A 42 -1.28 -22.69 1.32
N ILE A 43 -0.52 -22.35 0.28
CA ILE A 43 -0.83 -21.21 -0.60
C ILE A 43 -2.20 -21.36 -1.28
N PRO A 44 -2.55 -22.51 -1.90
CA PRO A 44 -3.89 -22.69 -2.48
C PRO A 44 -5.02 -22.45 -1.47
N GLN A 45 -4.92 -23.03 -0.27
CA GLN A 45 -5.96 -22.86 0.75
C GLN A 45 -6.02 -21.42 1.27
N CYS A 46 -4.86 -20.81 1.54
CA CYS A 46 -4.76 -19.43 2.01
C CYS A 46 -5.37 -18.45 1.00
N ARG A 47 -5.10 -18.65 -0.30
CA ARG A 47 -5.73 -17.87 -1.38
C ARG A 47 -7.23 -18.07 -1.45
N GLY A 48 -7.71 -19.31 -1.38
CA GLY A 48 -9.14 -19.61 -1.38
C GLY A 48 -9.90 -18.91 -0.24
N ILE A 49 -9.32 -18.90 0.97
CA ILE A 49 -9.90 -18.19 2.12
C ILE A 49 -9.85 -16.67 1.92
N SER A 50 -8.72 -16.13 1.43
CA SER A 50 -8.59 -14.70 1.14
C SER A 50 -9.60 -14.23 0.09
N ASP A 51 -9.74 -14.96 -1.01
CA ASP A 51 -10.66 -14.63 -2.10
C ASP A 51 -12.11 -14.72 -1.64
N PHE A 52 -12.44 -15.72 -0.82
CA PHE A 52 -13.76 -15.85 -0.21
C PHE A 52 -14.07 -14.65 0.71
N ALA A 53 -13.13 -14.25 1.57
CA ALA A 53 -13.29 -13.10 2.46
C ALA A 53 -13.43 -11.79 1.68
N ASP A 54 -12.60 -11.56 0.66
CA ASP A 54 -12.67 -10.38 -0.20
C ASP A 54 -14.04 -10.30 -0.91
N ASN A 55 -14.55 -11.43 -1.41
CA ASN A 55 -15.90 -11.49 -2.02
C ASN A 55 -17.03 -11.19 -1.02
N LEU A 56 -16.92 -11.66 0.22
CA LEU A 56 -17.89 -11.33 1.26
C LEU A 56 -17.87 -9.85 1.63
N LEU A 57 -16.69 -9.24 1.72
CA LEU A 57 -16.53 -7.81 1.96
C LEU A 57 -17.18 -7.00 0.85
N VAL A 58 -16.89 -7.31 -0.42
CA VAL A 58 -17.50 -6.63 -1.57
C VAL A 58 -19.01 -6.80 -1.58
N LYS A 59 -19.51 -8.01 -1.28
CA LYS A 59 -20.96 -8.27 -1.19
C LYS A 59 -21.60 -7.45 -0.07
N ALA A 60 -20.93 -7.28 1.07
CA ALA A 60 -21.42 -6.49 2.19
C ALA A 60 -21.51 -4.98 1.87
N LEU A 61 -20.69 -4.47 0.93
CA LEU A 61 -20.80 -3.09 0.44
C LEU A 61 -22.06 -2.86 -0.41
N GLY A 62 -22.74 -3.92 -0.87
CA GLY A 62 -23.89 -3.82 -1.76
C GLY A 62 -23.53 -3.38 -3.19
N PRO A 63 -24.53 -3.11 -4.03
CA PRO A 63 -24.30 -2.60 -5.38
C PRO A 63 -23.62 -1.22 -5.34
N PRO A 64 -22.92 -0.81 -6.42
CA PRO A 64 -22.43 0.55 -6.52
C PRO A 64 -23.60 1.55 -6.41
N PRO A 65 -23.41 2.71 -5.76
CA PRO A 65 -24.39 3.79 -5.78
C PRO A 65 -24.69 4.25 -7.20
N ASP A 66 -25.89 4.78 -7.47
CA ASP A 66 -26.29 5.25 -8.82
C ASP A 66 -25.36 6.33 -9.41
N THR A 67 -24.59 7.01 -8.55
CA THR A 67 -23.59 8.02 -8.90
C THR A 67 -22.23 7.44 -9.32
N VAL A 68 -22.07 6.11 -9.30
CA VAL A 68 -20.81 5.41 -9.52
C VAL A 68 -21.00 4.27 -10.53
N LEU A 69 -20.10 4.20 -11.51
CA LEU A 69 -19.96 3.10 -12.45
C LEU A 69 -18.76 2.25 -12.05
N GLU A 70 -18.94 0.92 -12.06
CA GLU A 70 -17.88 -0.06 -11.86
C GLU A 70 -17.76 -0.95 -13.09
N SER A 71 -16.54 -1.11 -13.60
CA SER A 71 -16.25 -2.00 -14.72
C SER A 71 -14.88 -2.66 -14.56
N SER A 72 -14.62 -3.71 -15.32
CA SER A 72 -13.31 -4.36 -15.38
C SER A 72 -12.71 -4.18 -16.76
N ILE A 73 -11.43 -3.85 -16.81
CA ILE A 73 -10.65 -3.70 -18.05
C ILE A 73 -9.41 -4.57 -18.00
N THR A 74 -8.87 -4.89 -19.18
CA THR A 74 -7.62 -5.63 -19.33
C THR A 74 -6.55 -4.68 -19.83
N ILE A 75 -5.49 -4.49 -19.03
CA ILE A 75 -4.37 -3.60 -19.34
C ILE A 75 -3.17 -4.45 -19.78
N PRO A 76 -2.65 -4.28 -20.99
CA PRO A 76 -1.41 -4.93 -21.39
C PRO A 76 -0.24 -4.33 -20.59
N THR A 77 0.55 -5.17 -19.91
CA THR A 77 1.67 -4.70 -19.08
C THR A 77 3.02 -5.11 -19.68
N THR A 78 3.43 -6.36 -19.49
CA THR A 78 4.62 -6.98 -20.08
C THR A 78 4.18 -8.01 -21.14
N SER A 79 5.11 -8.49 -21.97
CA SER A 79 4.78 -9.40 -23.09
C SER A 79 4.07 -10.71 -22.69
N SER A 80 4.06 -11.07 -21.40
CA SER A 80 3.46 -12.30 -20.89
C SER A 80 2.36 -12.08 -19.82
N TYR A 81 2.00 -10.83 -19.52
CA TYR A 81 1.00 -10.53 -18.50
C TYR A 81 0.11 -9.34 -18.89
N SER A 82 -1.18 -9.49 -18.65
CA SER A 82 -2.14 -8.40 -18.68
C SER A 82 -2.76 -8.27 -17.30
N SER A 83 -2.79 -7.04 -16.77
CA SER A 83 -3.47 -6.73 -15.52
C SER A 83 -4.97 -6.66 -15.78
N THR A 84 -5.74 -7.49 -15.08
CA THR A 84 -7.18 -7.22 -14.89
C THR A 84 -7.29 -6.09 -13.87
N ALA A 85 -7.89 -4.97 -14.27
CA ALA A 85 -8.05 -3.80 -13.42
C ALA A 85 -9.53 -3.44 -13.24
N LEU A 86 -9.92 -3.17 -11.99
CA LEU A 86 -11.24 -2.64 -11.68
C LEU A 86 -11.18 -1.11 -11.85
N VAL A 87 -12.15 -0.56 -12.57
CA VAL A 87 -12.34 0.88 -12.76
C VAL A 87 -13.60 1.29 -12.00
N THR A 88 -13.48 2.29 -11.15
CA THR A 88 -14.60 2.95 -10.48
C THR A 88 -14.59 4.42 -10.88
N LYS A 89 -15.67 4.91 -11.49
CA LYS A 89 -15.75 6.28 -12.00
C LYS A 89 -17.14 6.88 -11.82
N PRO A 90 -17.31 8.21 -11.86
CA PRO A 90 -18.61 8.84 -11.72
C PRO A 90 -19.55 8.44 -12.87
N SER A 91 -20.86 8.29 -12.60
CA SER A 91 -21.85 7.92 -13.62
C SER A 91 -22.31 9.08 -14.50
N ASP A 92 -22.26 10.31 -13.97
CA ASP A 92 -22.51 11.54 -14.70
C ASP A 92 -21.26 12.43 -14.61
N ILE A 93 -20.74 12.83 -15.77
CA ILE A 93 -19.45 13.54 -15.87
C ILE A 93 -19.68 14.83 -16.64
N ALA A 94 -19.85 15.93 -15.89
CA ALA A 94 -19.81 17.26 -16.50
C ALA A 94 -18.40 17.62 -16.96
N GLN A 95 -17.37 17.20 -16.20
CA GLN A 95 -15.94 17.36 -16.50
C GLN A 95 -15.13 16.22 -15.86
N PRO A 96 -14.06 15.71 -16.52
CA PRO A 96 -13.17 14.70 -15.94
C PRO A 96 -12.54 15.17 -14.63
N GLY A 97 -12.45 14.28 -13.63
CA GLY A 97 -11.80 14.54 -12.35
C GLY A 97 -10.40 13.94 -12.24
N PRO A 98 -9.78 13.91 -11.06
CA PRO A 98 -8.43 13.38 -10.89
C PRO A 98 -8.37 11.86 -11.13
N LEU A 99 -7.18 11.38 -11.53
CA LEU A 99 -6.87 9.96 -11.63
C LEU A 99 -6.29 9.44 -10.31
N VAL A 100 -6.83 8.33 -9.80
CA VAL A 100 -6.29 7.64 -8.63
C VAL A 100 -5.99 6.19 -9.00
N VAL A 101 -4.79 5.71 -8.68
CA VAL A 101 -4.43 4.29 -8.86
C VAL A 101 -4.19 3.65 -7.49
N LEU A 102 -4.97 2.63 -7.15
CA LEU A 102 -4.90 1.95 -5.85
C LEU A 102 -4.36 0.53 -5.99
N PHE A 103 -3.30 0.20 -5.25
CA PHE A 103 -2.69 -1.12 -5.22
C PHE A 103 -3.22 -1.94 -4.04
N HIS A 104 -3.70 -3.15 -4.32
CA HIS A 104 -4.36 -3.96 -3.30
C HIS A 104 -3.34 -4.53 -2.28
N PRO A 105 -3.76 -4.76 -1.03
CA PRO A 105 -2.92 -5.44 -0.04
C PRO A 105 -2.89 -6.97 -0.31
N GLY A 106 -2.14 -7.70 0.51
CA GLY A 106 -2.07 -9.16 0.47
C GLY A 106 -0.65 -9.73 0.57
N GLY A 107 0.29 -8.95 1.08
CA GLY A 107 1.66 -9.41 1.34
C GLY A 107 2.39 -9.87 0.08
N PHE A 108 2.01 -9.33 -1.08
CA PHE A 108 2.56 -9.71 -2.39
C PHE A 108 2.25 -11.14 -2.88
N PHE A 109 1.46 -11.93 -2.14
CA PHE A 109 1.10 -13.32 -2.51
C PHE A 109 -0.40 -13.64 -2.50
N LEU A 110 -1.22 -12.72 -1.98
CA LEU A 110 -2.68 -12.77 -1.88
C LEU A 110 -3.32 -11.46 -2.39
N GLY A 111 -4.65 -11.43 -2.38
CA GLY A 111 -5.46 -10.24 -2.54
C GLY A 111 -6.01 -10.07 -3.96
N SER A 112 -6.87 -9.07 -4.11
CA SER A 112 -7.54 -8.78 -5.36
C SER A 112 -7.87 -7.29 -5.48
N PRO A 113 -8.01 -6.75 -6.70
CA PRO A 113 -8.47 -5.38 -6.92
C PRO A 113 -9.78 -5.01 -6.23
N SER A 114 -10.72 -5.96 -6.14
CA SER A 114 -12.06 -5.73 -5.59
C SER A 114 -12.04 -5.39 -4.10
N LYS A 115 -11.00 -5.78 -3.37
CA LYS A 115 -10.80 -5.39 -1.98
C LYS A 115 -10.71 -3.87 -1.79
N LEU A 116 -10.31 -3.14 -2.82
CA LEU A 116 -10.19 -1.69 -2.79
C LEU A 116 -11.49 -0.96 -3.13
N THR A 117 -12.57 -1.67 -3.47
CA THR A 117 -13.89 -1.07 -3.76
C THR A 117 -14.40 -0.22 -2.61
N ILE A 118 -14.12 -0.61 -1.35
CA ILE A 118 -14.47 0.16 -0.14
C ILE A 118 -13.81 1.56 -0.11
N TYR A 119 -12.69 1.76 -0.81
CA TYR A 119 -12.01 3.05 -0.94
C TYR A 119 -12.32 3.73 -2.27
N ALA A 120 -12.41 2.96 -3.35
CA ALA A 120 -12.65 3.48 -4.69
C ALA A 120 -14.01 4.20 -4.78
N ARG A 121 -15.09 3.61 -4.25
CA ARG A 121 -16.43 4.23 -4.29
C ARG A 121 -16.47 5.61 -3.58
N PRO A 122 -16.04 5.76 -2.30
CA PRO A 122 -16.01 7.07 -1.66
C PRO A 122 -15.11 8.08 -2.38
N LEU A 123 -13.94 7.67 -2.89
CA LEU A 123 -13.06 8.58 -3.62
C LEU A 123 -13.74 9.13 -4.88
N THR A 124 -14.42 8.25 -5.62
CA THR A 124 -15.22 8.65 -6.78
C THR A 124 -16.35 9.61 -6.38
N GLN A 125 -17.12 9.29 -5.34
CA GLN A 125 -18.28 10.11 -4.94
C GLN A 125 -17.88 11.48 -4.36
N LEU A 126 -16.83 11.53 -3.54
CA LEU A 126 -16.43 12.74 -2.83
C LEU A 126 -15.59 13.68 -3.69
N PHE A 127 -14.80 13.14 -4.62
CA PHE A 127 -13.80 13.91 -5.36
C PHE A 127 -13.97 13.85 -6.88
N ASN A 128 -15.05 13.25 -7.37
CA ASN A 128 -15.27 13.02 -8.80
C ASN A 128 -14.09 12.25 -9.45
N ALA A 129 -13.41 11.41 -8.68
CA ALA A 129 -12.19 10.74 -9.11
C ALA A 129 -12.50 9.48 -9.92
N SER A 130 -11.71 9.27 -10.97
CA SER A 130 -11.63 7.97 -11.63
C SER A 130 -10.56 7.14 -10.95
N VAL A 131 -10.97 6.01 -10.38
CA VAL A 131 -10.11 5.14 -9.57
C VAL A 131 -9.85 3.85 -10.33
N LEU A 132 -8.57 3.52 -10.53
CA LEU A 132 -8.10 2.30 -11.16
C LEU A 132 -7.42 1.41 -10.12
N CYS A 133 -7.91 0.19 -9.95
CA CYS A 133 -7.33 -0.81 -9.05
C CYS A 133 -6.78 -1.96 -9.89
N PRO A 134 -5.46 -2.03 -10.17
CA PRO A 134 -4.90 -3.09 -10.99
C PRO A 134 -4.54 -4.34 -10.20
N SER A 135 -4.53 -5.48 -10.89
CA SER A 135 -3.94 -6.72 -10.39
C SER A 135 -2.44 -6.77 -10.72
N TYR A 136 -1.72 -7.61 -9.99
CA TYR A 136 -0.31 -7.87 -10.24
C TYR A 136 0.00 -9.35 -9.97
N ARG A 137 1.09 -9.87 -10.54
CA ARG A 137 1.48 -11.27 -10.33
C ARG A 137 2.03 -11.49 -8.93
N PHE A 138 1.69 -12.65 -8.37
CA PHE A 138 2.00 -13.00 -6.99
C PHE A 138 3.19 -13.94 -6.82
N ALA A 139 3.91 -13.72 -5.74
CA ALA A 139 4.82 -14.69 -5.15
C ALA A 139 4.06 -15.97 -4.72
N PRO A 140 4.74 -17.12 -4.55
CA PRO A 140 6.15 -17.38 -4.86
C PRO A 140 6.43 -17.64 -6.34
N LYS A 141 5.40 -17.79 -7.19
CA LYS A 141 5.57 -18.04 -8.64
C LYS A 141 6.26 -16.85 -9.33
N HIS A 142 5.97 -15.65 -8.86
CA HIS A 142 6.50 -14.39 -9.37
C HIS A 142 7.03 -13.56 -8.20
N PRO A 143 8.22 -13.88 -7.66
CA PRO A 143 8.82 -13.12 -6.55
C PRO A 143 9.20 -11.70 -7.00
N PHE A 144 9.67 -10.88 -6.06
CA PHE A 144 10.25 -9.57 -6.35
C PHE A 144 11.29 -9.65 -7.50
N PRO A 145 11.32 -8.70 -8.46
CA PRO A 145 10.51 -7.48 -8.54
C PRO A 145 9.22 -7.63 -9.39
N THR A 146 8.77 -8.84 -9.71
CA THR A 146 7.75 -9.06 -10.76
C THR A 146 6.47 -8.25 -10.55
N GLY A 147 5.88 -8.30 -9.35
CA GLY A 147 4.65 -7.57 -9.05
C GLY A 147 4.80 -6.05 -9.13
N ILE A 148 5.95 -5.49 -8.72
CA ILE A 148 6.18 -4.05 -8.81
C ILE A 148 6.39 -3.59 -10.27
N GLU A 149 6.98 -4.44 -11.11
CA GLU A 149 7.07 -4.17 -12.55
C GLU A 149 5.70 -4.20 -13.25
N ASP A 150 4.81 -5.10 -12.83
CA ASP A 150 3.44 -5.17 -13.36
C ASP A 150 2.64 -3.90 -13.07
N VAL A 151 2.70 -3.41 -11.83
CA VAL A 151 2.03 -2.16 -11.45
C VAL A 151 2.72 -0.93 -12.07
N TRP A 152 4.04 -0.96 -12.28
CA TRP A 152 4.75 0.12 -12.99
C TRP A 152 4.30 0.23 -14.45
N ALA A 153 4.21 -0.90 -15.15
CA ALA A 153 3.67 -0.93 -16.51
C ALA A 153 2.22 -0.44 -16.56
N THR A 154 1.42 -0.80 -15.55
CA THR A 154 0.04 -0.32 -15.42
C THR A 154 -0.04 1.19 -15.18
N LEU A 155 0.83 1.76 -14.34
CA LEU A 155 0.87 3.21 -14.13
C LEU A 155 1.17 3.96 -15.42
N LYS A 156 2.14 3.49 -16.21
CA LYS A 156 2.46 4.07 -17.52
C LYS A 156 1.25 4.02 -18.45
N TRP A 157 0.57 2.87 -18.52
CA TRP A 157 -0.64 2.75 -19.32
C TRP A 157 -1.73 3.74 -18.84
N ALA A 158 -1.98 3.80 -17.54
CA ALA A 158 -3.03 4.65 -16.95
C ALA A 158 -2.80 6.13 -17.23
N THR A 159 -1.56 6.62 -17.20
CA THR A 159 -1.25 8.02 -17.52
C THR A 159 -1.47 8.34 -19.00
N SER A 160 -1.13 7.41 -19.90
CA SER A 160 -1.32 7.62 -21.35
C SER A 160 -2.77 7.42 -21.81
N HIS A 161 -3.60 6.75 -21.00
CA HIS A 161 -5.01 6.45 -21.32
C HIS A 161 -5.97 7.10 -20.31
N ALA A 162 -5.55 8.18 -19.63
CA ALA A 162 -6.35 8.82 -18.59
C ALA A 162 -7.73 9.27 -19.09
N SER A 163 -7.81 9.77 -20.33
CA SER A 163 -9.09 10.16 -20.96
C SER A 163 -10.03 8.98 -21.19
N GLU A 164 -9.52 7.77 -21.44
CA GLU A 164 -10.34 6.56 -21.58
C GLU A 164 -10.94 6.09 -20.26
N LEU A 165 -10.34 6.52 -19.15
CA LEU A 165 -10.83 6.33 -17.79
C LEU A 165 -11.75 7.49 -17.33
N ASP A 166 -12.10 8.41 -18.22
CA ASP A 166 -12.78 9.68 -17.91
C ASP A 166 -12.07 10.52 -16.83
N ALA A 167 -10.73 10.46 -16.83
CA ALA A 167 -9.87 11.17 -15.89
C ALA A 167 -9.07 12.28 -16.57
N ASP A 168 -8.73 13.31 -15.81
CA ASP A 168 -7.74 14.33 -16.15
C ASP A 168 -6.64 14.33 -15.08
N SER A 169 -5.51 13.69 -15.41
CA SER A 169 -4.36 13.56 -14.50
C SER A 169 -3.69 14.90 -14.19
N ASN A 170 -3.97 15.97 -14.94
CA ASN A 170 -3.47 17.32 -14.62
C ASN A 170 -4.23 17.96 -13.45
N LYS A 171 -5.49 17.56 -13.21
CA LYS A 171 -6.24 17.97 -12.01
C LYS A 171 -5.77 17.26 -10.75
N GLY A 172 -5.11 16.12 -10.92
CA GLY A 172 -4.51 15.35 -9.85
C GLY A 172 -4.23 13.93 -10.33
N PHE A 173 -3.05 13.44 -9.99
CA PHE A 173 -2.69 12.04 -10.17
C PHE A 173 -2.14 11.50 -8.85
N LEU A 174 -2.86 10.55 -8.26
CA LEU A 174 -2.53 9.98 -6.96
C LEU A 174 -2.32 8.48 -7.09
N VAL A 175 -1.37 7.96 -6.31
CA VAL A 175 -1.22 6.52 -6.09
C VAL A 175 -1.46 6.20 -4.63
N GLY A 176 -1.98 5.02 -4.36
CA GLY A 176 -2.18 4.59 -2.98
C GLY A 176 -2.30 3.09 -2.84
N GLY A 177 -2.39 2.64 -1.60
CA GLY A 177 -2.57 1.24 -1.31
C GLY A 177 -2.31 0.96 0.15
N ILE A 178 -2.71 -0.23 0.61
CA ILE A 178 -2.56 -0.65 2.00
C ILE A 178 -1.51 -1.75 2.05
N SER A 179 -0.70 -1.81 3.11
CA SER A 179 0.19 -2.96 3.33
C SER A 179 1.16 -3.11 2.14
N SER A 180 1.18 -4.27 1.47
CA SER A 180 1.97 -4.47 0.25
C SER A 180 1.66 -3.45 -0.86
N GLY A 181 0.40 -2.99 -0.96
CA GLY A 181 0.03 -1.93 -1.88
C GLY A 181 0.61 -0.56 -1.50
N ALA A 182 0.73 -0.29 -0.19
CA ALA A 182 1.41 0.91 0.31
C ALA A 182 2.91 0.88 -0.05
N ASN A 183 3.53 -0.29 -0.06
CA ASN A 183 4.91 -0.45 -0.53
C ASN A 183 5.06 0.04 -1.97
N PHE A 184 4.22 -0.44 -2.89
CA PHE A 184 4.22 0.01 -4.28
C PHE A 184 3.95 1.52 -4.41
N ALA A 185 2.96 2.04 -3.69
CA ALA A 185 2.60 3.46 -3.73
C ALA A 185 3.73 4.38 -3.26
N VAL A 186 4.58 3.93 -2.32
CA VAL A 186 5.72 4.70 -1.82
C VAL A 186 6.97 4.52 -2.70
N ALA A 187 7.18 3.35 -3.29
CA ALA A 187 8.39 3.05 -4.05
C ALA A 187 8.38 3.66 -5.47
N LEU A 188 7.22 3.70 -6.12
CA LEU A 188 7.09 4.12 -7.52
C LEU A 188 7.24 5.63 -7.80
N PRO A 189 6.92 6.58 -6.90
CA PRO A 189 7.05 8.01 -7.18
C PRO A 189 8.45 8.44 -7.61
N ARG A 190 9.51 7.86 -7.01
CA ARG A 190 10.88 8.14 -7.43
C ARG A 190 11.12 7.66 -8.85
N ARG A 191 10.76 6.41 -9.15
CA ARG A 191 10.86 5.84 -10.49
C ARG A 191 10.08 6.66 -11.50
N ALA A 192 8.93 7.20 -11.12
CA ALA A 192 8.14 8.10 -11.95
C ALA A 192 8.88 9.39 -12.33
N VAL A 193 9.69 9.95 -11.42
CA VAL A 193 10.56 11.09 -11.73
C VAL A 193 11.73 10.67 -12.62
N GLU A 194 12.42 9.58 -12.29
CA GLU A 194 13.60 9.10 -13.01
C GLU A 194 13.29 8.68 -14.46
N GLU A 195 12.18 7.97 -14.66
CA GLU A 195 11.73 7.51 -15.98
C GLU A 195 10.80 8.51 -16.69
N LYS A 196 10.56 9.70 -16.10
CA LYS A 196 9.72 10.77 -16.67
C LYS A 196 8.31 10.29 -17.05
N LEU A 197 7.58 9.76 -16.07
CA LEU A 197 6.19 9.38 -16.23
C LEU A 197 5.38 10.55 -16.80
N GLU A 198 4.48 10.25 -17.74
CA GLU A 198 3.77 11.26 -18.54
C GLU A 198 2.97 12.25 -17.68
N SER A 199 2.34 11.75 -16.61
CA SER A 199 1.66 12.59 -15.62
C SER A 199 2.46 12.65 -14.32
N ARG A 200 2.62 13.86 -13.79
CA ARG A 200 3.28 14.09 -12.49
C ARG A 200 2.42 13.53 -11.36
N LEU A 201 2.99 12.68 -10.52
CA LEU A 201 2.36 12.28 -9.27
C LEU A 201 2.24 13.48 -8.32
N THR A 202 1.04 13.67 -7.79
CA THR A 202 0.67 14.79 -6.92
C THR A 202 0.45 14.36 -5.47
N GLY A 203 0.09 13.10 -5.25
CA GLY A 203 -0.17 12.56 -3.92
C GLY A 203 0.09 11.05 -3.79
N VAL A 204 0.43 10.64 -2.56
CA VAL A 204 0.58 9.22 -2.15
C VAL A 204 -0.27 8.97 -0.91
N TRP A 205 -1.03 7.89 -0.91
CA TRP A 205 -1.74 7.37 0.28
C TRP A 205 -1.21 5.99 0.65
N ALA A 206 -0.55 5.87 1.82
CA ALA A 206 0.17 4.66 2.21
C ALA A 206 -0.06 4.27 3.68
N PRO A 207 -1.26 3.75 4.02
CA PRO A 207 -1.51 3.09 5.30
C PRO A 207 -0.78 1.74 5.42
N ILE A 208 -0.23 1.47 6.60
CA ILE A 208 0.44 0.21 6.94
C ILE A 208 1.58 -0.08 5.95
N PHE A 209 2.46 0.90 5.72
CA PHE A 209 3.59 0.72 4.80
C PHE A 209 4.55 -0.39 5.28
N MET A 210 4.86 -1.36 4.41
CA MET A 210 5.79 -2.47 4.68
C MET A 210 6.98 -2.48 3.72
N GLY A 211 8.02 -1.68 4.00
CA GLY A 211 9.22 -1.57 3.16
C GLY A 211 10.53 -1.95 3.81
N LEU A 212 10.50 -2.59 4.97
CA LEU A 212 11.67 -3.14 5.65
C LEU A 212 11.32 -4.56 6.07
N HIS A 213 12.18 -5.52 5.77
CA HIS A 213 11.91 -6.93 6.08
C HIS A 213 12.83 -7.48 7.17
N GLU A 214 14.02 -6.90 7.32
CA GLU A 214 15.03 -7.34 8.26
C GLU A 214 15.67 -6.13 8.95
N GLU A 215 16.02 -6.32 10.22
CA GLU A 215 16.65 -5.29 11.03
C GLU A 215 17.98 -4.80 10.42
N ALA A 216 18.75 -5.70 9.79
CA ALA A 216 20.04 -5.37 9.17
C ALA A 216 19.92 -4.36 8.02
N ALA A 217 18.77 -4.32 7.34
CA ALA A 217 18.48 -3.40 6.24
C ALA A 217 17.98 -2.02 6.71
N VAL A 218 17.76 -1.83 8.02
CA VAL A 218 17.33 -0.55 8.59
C VAL A 218 18.53 0.38 8.67
N PRO A 219 18.53 1.54 7.98
CA PRO A 219 19.61 2.51 8.08
C PRO A 219 19.81 2.98 9.52
N ALA A 220 21.05 3.24 9.93
CA ALA A 220 21.42 3.60 11.30
C ALA A 220 20.56 4.75 11.87
N THR A 221 20.23 5.75 11.05
CA THR A 221 19.39 6.90 11.39
C THR A 221 17.98 6.55 11.90
N TYR A 222 17.46 5.37 11.54
CA TYR A 222 16.12 4.92 11.89
C TYR A 222 16.12 3.73 12.85
N LYS A 223 17.31 3.27 13.29
CA LYS A 223 17.44 2.05 14.07
C LYS A 223 16.71 2.13 15.41
N ASP A 224 16.74 3.29 16.06
CA ASP A 224 16.06 3.53 17.34
C ASP A 224 14.52 3.49 17.22
N LEU A 225 13.99 3.61 15.99
CA LEU A 225 12.57 3.42 15.74
C LEU A 225 12.20 1.94 15.61
N TRP A 226 13.11 1.02 15.28
CA TRP A 226 12.79 -0.38 14.94
C TRP A 226 12.51 -1.25 16.17
N VAL A 227 11.32 -1.12 16.77
CA VAL A 227 10.95 -1.86 17.98
C VAL A 227 9.60 -2.59 17.88
N SER A 228 8.77 -2.26 16.89
CA SER A 228 7.44 -2.83 16.64
C SER A 228 7.48 -4.32 16.34
N HIS A 229 8.53 -4.78 15.67
CA HIS A 229 8.74 -6.19 15.36
C HIS A 229 8.87 -7.07 16.61
N ASP A 230 9.39 -6.50 17.71
CA ASP A 230 9.42 -7.16 19.02
C ASP A 230 8.16 -6.88 19.83
N GLN A 231 7.73 -5.61 19.93
CA GLN A 231 6.55 -5.19 20.71
C GLN A 231 5.25 -5.86 20.23
N HIS A 232 5.15 -6.12 18.92
CA HIS A 232 3.96 -6.68 18.27
C HIS A 232 4.29 -7.97 17.51
N ARG A 233 5.28 -8.73 18.02
CA ARG A 233 5.69 -10.03 17.49
C ARG A 233 4.50 -10.97 17.30
N ASP A 234 3.55 -10.96 18.24
CA ASP A 234 2.35 -11.79 18.26
C ASP A 234 1.08 -11.01 17.86
N ALA A 235 1.22 -9.96 17.03
CA ALA A 235 0.09 -9.16 16.58
C ALA A 235 -1.04 -10.01 15.97
N PRO A 236 -2.30 -9.65 16.24
CA PRO A 236 -3.43 -10.54 16.00
C PRO A 236 -3.77 -10.76 14.51
N VAL A 237 -3.46 -9.79 13.65
CA VAL A 237 -3.77 -9.86 12.20
C VAL A 237 -2.59 -10.48 11.44
N THR A 238 -1.45 -9.78 11.44
CA THR A 238 -0.18 -10.28 10.92
C THR A 238 0.79 -10.33 12.08
N ASN A 239 1.36 -11.50 12.35
CA ASN A 239 2.41 -11.68 13.35
C ASN A 239 3.74 -11.98 12.65
N HIS A 240 4.81 -12.07 13.43
CA HIS A 240 6.16 -12.32 12.92
C HIS A 240 6.27 -13.65 12.15
N ALA A 241 5.55 -14.70 12.55
CA ALA A 241 5.57 -15.99 11.84
C ALA A 241 4.95 -15.88 10.43
N LYS A 242 3.79 -15.23 10.32
CA LYS A 242 3.13 -14.94 9.03
C LYS A 242 3.99 -14.05 8.13
N ALA A 243 4.60 -13.01 8.71
CA ALA A 243 5.52 -12.13 7.98
C ALA A 243 6.75 -12.90 7.47
N ALA A 244 7.33 -13.79 8.28
CA ALA A 244 8.46 -14.63 7.84
C ALA A 244 8.09 -15.53 6.64
N THR A 245 6.92 -16.17 6.66
CA THR A 245 6.42 -16.95 5.52
C THR A 245 6.20 -16.07 4.28
N MET A 246 5.62 -14.88 4.46
CA MET A 246 5.45 -13.90 3.39
C MET A 246 6.78 -13.52 2.74
N TRP A 247 7.82 -13.26 3.53
CA TRP A 247 9.16 -12.93 3.05
C TRP A 247 9.85 -14.08 2.32
N GLN A 248 9.64 -15.33 2.75
CA GLN A 248 10.12 -16.51 2.02
C GLN A 248 9.53 -16.62 0.61
N TYR A 249 8.26 -16.23 0.45
CA TYR A 249 7.60 -16.23 -0.87
C TYR A 249 8.05 -15.04 -1.71
N TYR A 250 7.97 -13.83 -1.15
CA TYR A 250 8.20 -12.62 -1.91
C TYR A 250 9.67 -12.41 -2.29
N ARG A 251 10.60 -12.86 -1.43
CA ARG A 251 12.05 -12.70 -1.59
C ARG A 251 12.45 -11.26 -1.92
N PRO A 252 12.08 -10.29 -1.05
CA PRO A 252 12.38 -8.88 -1.30
C PRO A 252 13.88 -8.64 -1.39
N CYS A 253 14.29 -7.62 -2.15
CA CYS A 253 15.66 -7.12 -2.14
C CYS A 253 15.75 -5.91 -1.20
N SER A 254 16.33 -6.10 -0.01
CA SER A 254 16.49 -5.06 1.03
C SER A 254 17.21 -3.80 0.58
N ASP A 255 18.15 -3.95 -0.35
CA ASP A 255 18.96 -2.85 -0.87
C ASP A 255 18.29 -2.15 -2.05
N SER A 256 17.21 -2.72 -2.59
CA SER A 256 16.52 -2.14 -3.72
C SER A 256 15.56 -1.04 -3.27
N PRO A 257 15.63 0.16 -3.87
CA PRO A 257 14.67 1.23 -3.57
C PRO A 257 13.24 0.91 -4.01
N LEU A 258 13.07 -0.10 -4.86
CA LEU A 258 11.78 -0.61 -5.30
C LEU A 258 11.07 -1.44 -4.22
N PHE A 259 11.76 -1.80 -3.13
CA PHE A 259 11.17 -2.44 -1.96
C PHE A 259 11.42 -1.63 -0.68
N ASN A 260 12.66 -1.16 -0.50
CA ASN A 260 13.10 -0.34 0.64
C ASN A 260 13.44 1.10 0.19
N PRO A 261 12.44 2.00 0.15
CA PRO A 261 12.65 3.43 -0.09
C PRO A 261 13.66 4.12 0.84
N LEU A 262 13.99 3.52 2.00
CA LEU A 262 14.97 4.07 2.94
C LEU A 262 16.42 3.71 2.58
N ALA A 263 16.65 2.74 1.70
CA ALA A 263 17.99 2.28 1.28
C ALA A 263 18.80 3.37 0.56
N LEU A 264 18.14 4.41 0.08
CA LEU A 264 18.76 5.47 -0.70
C LEU A 264 19.27 6.62 0.19
N PRO A 265 20.32 7.35 -0.23
CA PRO A 265 20.75 8.58 0.45
C PRO A 265 19.63 9.64 0.54
N LEU A 266 19.64 10.48 1.58
CA LEU A 266 18.56 11.47 1.85
C LEU A 266 18.41 12.53 0.74
N ASP A 267 19.51 12.94 0.14
CA ASP A 267 19.57 13.91 -0.97
C ASP A 267 18.93 13.38 -2.26
N THR A 268 18.79 12.05 -2.40
CA THR A 268 18.19 11.42 -3.58
C THR A 268 16.66 11.31 -3.53
N ILE A 269 16.00 11.92 -2.54
CA ILE A 269 14.54 11.88 -2.40
C ILE A 269 13.84 12.67 -3.52
N GLY A 270 14.47 13.69 -4.11
CA GLY A 270 13.85 14.52 -5.16
C GLY A 270 12.49 15.11 -4.74
N ASP A 271 11.69 15.55 -5.72
CA ASP A 271 10.32 16.02 -5.49
C ASP A 271 9.34 14.85 -5.32
N MET A 272 9.41 14.18 -4.16
CA MET A 272 8.34 13.26 -3.74
C MET A 272 6.99 14.01 -3.68
N PRO A 273 5.90 13.36 -4.12
CA PRO A 273 4.55 13.91 -3.99
C PRO A 273 4.16 14.09 -2.51
N LYS A 274 3.07 14.82 -2.26
CA LYS A 274 2.51 14.91 -0.90
C LYS A 274 2.09 13.53 -0.42
N THR A 275 2.69 13.05 0.67
CA THR A 275 2.47 11.69 1.17
C THR A 275 1.67 11.69 2.46
N PHE A 276 0.54 11.00 2.45
CA PHE A 276 -0.22 10.66 3.65
C PHE A 276 0.18 9.26 4.12
N LEU A 277 0.78 9.18 5.30
CA LEU A 277 1.18 7.93 5.95
C LEU A 277 0.28 7.68 7.17
N GLN A 278 -0.21 6.46 7.29
CA GLN A 278 -0.97 6.00 8.45
C GLN A 278 -0.34 4.71 8.98
N VAL A 279 -0.15 4.66 10.29
CA VAL A 279 0.38 3.49 10.99
C VAL A 279 -0.65 3.00 12.00
N ALA A 280 -0.64 1.72 12.31
CA ALA A 280 -1.45 1.13 13.37
C ALA A 280 -0.57 0.87 14.60
N GLY A 281 -1.06 1.28 15.77
CA GLY A 281 -0.29 1.23 17.02
C GLY A 281 0.14 -0.18 17.43
N HIS A 282 -0.68 -1.19 17.11
CA HIS A 282 -0.50 -2.62 17.45
C HIS A 282 -0.11 -3.49 16.25
N ASP A 283 0.61 -2.92 15.28
CA ASP A 283 1.07 -3.60 14.06
C ASP A 283 2.58 -3.75 14.07
N LEU A 284 3.09 -4.89 13.61
CA LEU A 284 4.53 -5.09 13.45
C LEU A 284 5.13 -4.12 12.42
N PHE A 285 4.37 -3.69 11.41
CA PHE A 285 4.85 -2.81 10.33
C PHE A 285 4.78 -1.30 10.67
N ARG A 286 4.55 -0.98 11.94
CA ARG A 286 4.38 0.40 12.41
C ARG A 286 5.64 1.25 12.17
N ASP A 287 6.81 0.70 12.42
CA ASP A 287 8.04 1.49 12.48
C ASP A 287 8.63 1.78 11.11
N GLU A 288 8.26 1.01 10.09
CA GLU A 288 8.48 1.27 8.67
C GLU A 288 7.85 2.61 8.27
N GLY A 289 6.57 2.81 8.61
CA GLY A 289 5.86 4.05 8.35
C GLY A 289 6.43 5.24 9.15
N SER A 290 6.81 5.01 10.41
CA SER A 290 7.44 6.03 11.25
C SER A 290 8.81 6.46 10.72
N SER A 291 9.61 5.51 10.24
CA SER A 291 10.92 5.74 9.62
C SER A 291 10.79 6.51 8.31
N LEU A 292 9.81 6.14 7.47
CA LEU A 292 9.52 6.86 6.23
C LEU A 292 9.04 8.29 6.50
N ARG A 293 8.19 8.51 7.51
CA ARG A 293 7.77 9.85 7.93
C ARG A 293 8.96 10.69 8.38
N MET A 294 9.84 10.13 9.20
CA MET A 294 11.05 10.82 9.66
C MET A 294 11.92 11.21 8.47
N ARG A 295 12.13 10.30 7.52
CA ARG A 295 12.83 10.56 6.27
C ARG A 295 12.25 11.75 5.50
N CYS A 296 10.92 11.81 5.34
CA CYS A 296 10.25 12.93 4.65
C CYS A 296 10.41 14.26 5.39
N ARG A 297 10.41 14.26 6.74
CA ARG A 297 10.58 15.47 7.55
C ARG A 297 12.01 15.99 7.62
N MET A 298 13.02 15.11 7.61
CA MET A 298 14.42 15.55 7.63
C MET A 298 14.76 16.45 6.43
N ARG A 299 14.05 16.31 5.30
CA ARG A 299 14.14 17.24 4.16
C ARG A 299 13.69 18.65 4.51
N GLU A 300 12.67 18.84 5.35
CA GLU A 300 12.14 20.18 5.68
C GLU A 300 13.17 21.06 6.42
N TYR A 301 14.26 20.47 6.90
CA TYR A 301 15.34 21.13 7.65
C TYR A 301 16.68 21.24 6.88
N LEU A 302 16.77 20.71 5.65
CA LEU A 302 17.93 20.80 4.77
C LEU A 302 17.70 21.84 3.67
#